data_AF-A0A8S9GXZ2-F1
#
_entry.id   AF-A0A8S9GXZ2-F1
#
_cell.length_a   1.000
_cell.length_b   1.000
_cell.length_c   1.000
_cell.angle_alpha   90.00
_cell.angle_beta   90.00
_cell.angle_gamma   90.00
#
_symmetry.space_group_name_H-M   'P 1'
#
loop_
_entity.id
_entity.type
_entity.pdbx_description
1 polymer ?
#
loop_
_entity_poly.entity_id
_entity_poly.type
_entity_poly.pdbx_seq_one_letter_code
_entity_poly.pdbx_strand_id
1 'polypeptide(L)'
;MRVAANEKAEAEKIIQIKRAEGEAESKYLSGLGIARQRQAIVDGLRDSVLGFAGNVPGTSAKDVLDMVMMTQYFDTMRDIGASSKSSSVFIPHGPGAVADVAAQIRNGLLQAHQTNA
;
A
#
# COMPACT_ATOMS: atom_id res chain seq x y z
N MET A 1 10.48 -0.64 55.65
CA MET A 1 10.37 0.16 54.40
C MET A 1 11.12 -0.42 53.19
N ARG A 2 12.29 -1.08 53.33
CA ARG A 2 13.02 -1.67 52.18
C ARG A 2 12.27 -2.80 51.46
N VAL A 3 11.52 -3.63 52.19
CA VAL A 3 10.79 -4.78 51.61
C VAL A 3 9.66 -4.31 50.69
N ALA A 4 8.82 -3.37 51.13
CA ALA A 4 7.75 -2.81 50.32
C ALA A 4 8.25 -2.05 49.07
N ALA A 5 9.44 -1.42 49.14
CA ALA A 5 10.04 -0.78 47.98
C ALA A 5 10.55 -1.81 46.94
N ASN A 6 11.11 -2.92 47.40
CA ASN A 6 11.56 -4.00 46.53
C ASN A 6 10.39 -4.72 45.86
N GLU A 7 9.32 -5.04 46.60
CA GLU A 7 8.11 -5.66 46.04
C GLU A 7 7.43 -4.77 45.00
N LYS A 8 7.40 -3.45 45.24
CA LYS A 8 6.85 -2.49 44.28
C LYS A 8 7.67 -2.42 42.99
N ALA A 9 9.00 -2.42 43.10
CA ALA A 9 9.90 -2.44 41.95
C ALA A 9 9.80 -3.74 41.14
N GLU A 10 9.61 -4.87 41.82
CA GLU A 10 9.42 -6.18 41.18
C GLU A 10 8.08 -6.26 40.46
N ALA A 11 7.00 -5.72 41.05
CA ALA A 11 5.71 -5.59 40.41
C ALA A 11 5.76 -4.71 39.14
N GLU A 12 6.43 -3.55 39.20
CA GLU A 12 6.61 -2.67 38.04
C GLU A 12 7.38 -3.37 36.90
N LYS A 13 8.42 -4.13 37.24
CA LYS A 13 9.18 -4.95 36.28
C LYS A 13 8.29 -6.00 35.61
N ILE A 14 7.46 -6.71 36.37
CA ILE A 14 6.54 -7.72 35.84
C ILE A 14 5.52 -7.09 34.90
N ILE A 15 4.94 -5.94 35.27
CA ILE A 15 3.98 -5.20 34.42
C ILE A 15 4.64 -4.79 33.10
N GLN A 16 5.87 -4.29 33.16
CA GLN A 16 6.60 -3.85 31.97
C GLN A 16 6.93 -5.01 31.03
N ILE A 17 7.38 -6.15 31.56
CA ILE A 17 7.64 -7.36 30.77
C ILE A 17 6.35 -7.88 30.15
N LYS A 18 5.26 -8.00 30.93
CA LYS A 18 3.97 -8.49 30.42
C LYS A 18 3.39 -7.60 29.33
N ARG A 19 3.57 -6.28 29.45
CA ARG A 19 3.18 -5.33 28.40
C ARG A 19 4.01 -5.54 27.13
N ALA A 20 5.32 -5.70 27.26
CA ALA A 20 6.21 -5.93 26.11
C ALA A 20 5.89 -7.28 25.41
N GLU A 21 5.62 -8.33 26.18
CA GLU A 21 5.16 -9.63 25.67
C GLU A 21 3.85 -9.50 24.89
N GLY A 22 2.86 -8.81 25.45
CA GLY A 22 1.57 -8.58 24.79
C GLY A 22 1.69 -7.75 23.51
N GLU A 23 2.54 -6.72 23.50
CA GLU A 23 2.80 -5.92 22.29
C GLU A 23 3.51 -6.75 21.20
N ALA A 24 4.45 -7.62 21.59
CA ALA A 24 5.12 -8.55 20.66
C ALA A 24 4.14 -9.59 20.08
N GLU A 25 3.32 -10.19 20.93
CA GLU A 25 2.31 -11.18 20.50
C GLU A 25 1.25 -10.55 19.59
N SER A 26 0.78 -9.35 19.92
CA SER A 26 -0.17 -8.60 19.09
C SER A 26 0.40 -8.32 17.69
N LYS A 27 1.66 -7.86 17.60
CA LYS A 27 2.33 -7.64 16.31
C LYS A 27 2.52 -8.94 15.53
N TYR A 28 2.89 -10.02 16.20
CA TYR A 28 3.03 -11.34 15.58
C TYR A 28 1.70 -11.83 15.01
N LEU A 29 0.62 -11.79 15.79
CA LEU A 29 -0.72 -12.19 15.35
C LEU A 29 -1.24 -11.32 14.21
N SER A 30 -0.99 -10.00 14.25
CA SER A 30 -1.33 -9.08 13.17
C SER A 30 -0.58 -9.44 11.89
N GLY A 31 0.74 -9.68 11.97
CA GLY A 31 1.54 -10.11 10.83
C GLY A 31 1.08 -11.45 10.25
N LEU A 32 0.74 -12.41 11.13
CA LEU A 32 0.17 -13.70 10.73
C LEU A 32 -1.19 -13.55 10.05
N GLY A 33 -2.05 -12.65 10.56
CA GLY A 33 -3.34 -12.32 9.96
C GLY A 33 -3.18 -11.74 8.56
N ILE A 34 -2.28 -10.78 8.38
CA ILE A 34 -1.95 -10.19 7.06
C ILE A 34 -1.42 -11.26 6.10
N ALA A 35 -0.52 -12.13 6.57
CA ALA A 35 0.02 -13.20 5.75
C ALA A 35 -1.07 -14.19 5.30
N ARG A 36 -1.96 -14.60 6.21
CA ARG A 36 -3.10 -15.47 5.89
C ARG A 36 -4.10 -14.80 4.94
N GLN A 37 -4.37 -13.52 5.14
CA GLN A 37 -5.23 -12.75 4.24
C GLN A 37 -4.62 -12.68 2.84
N ARG A 38 -3.32 -12.38 2.73
CA ARG A 38 -2.61 -12.37 1.44
C ARG A 38 -2.65 -13.74 0.77
N GLN A 39 -2.45 -14.81 1.51
CA GLN A 39 -2.55 -16.18 0.99
C GLN A 39 -3.95 -16.45 0.42
N ALA A 40 -5.00 -16.14 1.17
CA ALA A 40 -6.39 -16.31 0.72
C ALA A 40 -6.72 -15.48 -0.53
N ILE A 41 -6.18 -14.26 -0.64
CA ILE A 41 -6.32 -13.42 -1.84
C ILE A 41 -5.67 -14.08 -3.05
N VAL A 42 -4.43 -14.57 -2.90
CA VAL A 42 -3.69 -15.22 -4.00
C VAL A 42 -4.41 -16.50 -4.45
N ASP A 43 -4.86 -17.32 -3.50
CA ASP A 43 -5.57 -18.56 -3.80
C ASP A 43 -6.91 -18.28 -4.51
N GLY A 44 -7.69 -17.32 -4.02
CA GLY A 44 -8.94 -16.91 -4.67
C GLY A 44 -8.76 -16.33 -6.07
N LEU A 45 -7.68 -15.55 -6.29
CA LEU A 45 -7.36 -15.01 -7.62
C LEU A 45 -6.96 -16.13 -8.59
N ARG A 46 -6.16 -17.10 -8.12
CA ARG A 46 -5.78 -18.28 -8.91
C ARG A 46 -7.01 -19.06 -9.36
N ASP A 47 -7.92 -19.36 -8.44
CA ASP A 47 -9.15 -20.09 -8.74
C ASP A 47 -10.04 -19.32 -9.72
N SER A 48 -10.13 -17.99 -9.56
CA SER A 48 -10.89 -17.12 -10.47
C SER A 48 -10.30 -17.12 -11.89
N VAL A 49 -8.98 -17.04 -12.03
CA VAL A 49 -8.30 -17.06 -13.33
C VAL A 49 -8.46 -18.42 -14.02
N LEU A 50 -8.29 -19.52 -13.29
CA LEU A 50 -8.48 -20.87 -13.82
C LEU A 50 -9.93 -21.13 -14.23
N GLY A 51 -10.90 -20.68 -13.41
CA GLY A 51 -12.32 -20.78 -13.71
C GLY A 51 -12.71 -19.98 -14.96
N PHE A 52 -12.18 -18.77 -15.14
CA PHE A 52 -12.49 -17.95 -16.30
C PHE A 52 -11.86 -18.51 -17.59
N ALA A 53 -10.58 -18.88 -17.54
CA ALA A 53 -9.89 -19.48 -18.69
C ALA A 53 -10.51 -20.82 -19.12
N GLY A 54 -11.01 -21.63 -18.17
CA GLY A 54 -11.67 -22.89 -18.48
C GLY A 54 -13.08 -22.75 -19.10
N ASN A 55 -13.78 -21.65 -18.79
CA ASN A 55 -15.15 -21.42 -19.25
C ASN A 55 -15.26 -20.57 -20.53
N VAL A 56 -14.19 -19.87 -20.93
CA VAL A 56 -14.18 -19.02 -22.13
C VAL A 56 -13.21 -19.60 -23.17
N PRO A 57 -13.72 -20.25 -24.23
CA PRO A 57 -12.89 -20.87 -25.25
C PRO A 57 -11.92 -19.88 -25.89
N GLY A 58 -10.64 -20.26 -25.99
CA GLY A 58 -9.60 -19.45 -26.62
C GLY A 58 -8.95 -18.39 -25.73
N THR A 59 -9.34 -18.30 -24.45
CA THR A 59 -8.75 -17.34 -23.51
C THR A 59 -7.68 -18.01 -22.66
N SER A 60 -6.49 -17.42 -22.58
CA SER A 60 -5.42 -17.91 -21.70
C SER A 60 -5.50 -17.25 -20.32
N ALA A 61 -4.86 -17.87 -19.32
CA ALA A 61 -4.70 -17.25 -17.99
C ALA A 61 -4.01 -15.87 -18.07
N LYS A 62 -3.13 -15.67 -19.07
CA LYS A 62 -2.48 -14.38 -19.31
C LYS A 62 -3.48 -13.31 -19.74
N ASP A 63 -4.40 -13.64 -20.64
CA ASP A 63 -5.40 -12.68 -21.13
C ASP A 63 -6.33 -12.21 -20.01
N VAL A 64 -6.70 -13.12 -19.10
CA VAL A 64 -7.51 -12.80 -17.92
C VAL A 64 -6.75 -11.87 -16.96
N LEU A 65 -5.47 -12.14 -16.70
CA LEU A 65 -4.63 -11.29 -15.86
C LEU A 65 -4.43 -9.90 -16.48
N ASP A 66 -4.21 -9.82 -17.79
CA ASP A 66 -4.05 -8.55 -18.50
C ASP A 66 -5.34 -7.70 -18.41
N MET A 67 -6.52 -8.31 -18.54
CA MET A 67 -7.80 -7.64 -18.35
C MET A 67 -7.97 -7.12 -16.91
N VAL A 68 -7.64 -7.95 -15.90
CA VAL A 68 -7.72 -7.56 -14.48
C VAL A 68 -6.79 -6.38 -14.16
N MET A 69 -5.58 -6.36 -14.73
CA MET A 69 -4.65 -5.24 -14.58
C MET A 69 -5.18 -3.96 -15.20
N MET A 70 -5.79 -4.02 -16.39
CA MET A 70 -6.43 -2.87 -17.02
C MET A 70 -7.57 -2.31 -16.17
N THR A 71 -8.43 -3.17 -15.64
CA THR A 71 -9.52 -2.75 -14.74
C THR A 71 -8.97 -2.04 -13.50
N GLN A 72 -7.98 -2.63 -12.83
CA GLN A 72 -7.33 -1.99 -11.66
C GLN A 72 -6.68 -0.65 -12.00
N TYR A 73 -6.08 -0.52 -13.19
CA TYR A 73 -5.53 0.75 -13.67
C TYR A 73 -6.63 1.82 -13.78
N PHE A 74 -7.78 1.49 -14.36
CA PHE A 74 -8.92 2.42 -14.45
C PHE A 74 -9.55 2.73 -13.10
N ASP A 75 -9.71 1.74 -12.21
CA ASP A 75 -10.23 1.95 -10.86
C ASP A 75 -9.29 2.87 -10.06
N THR A 76 -7.98 2.67 -10.16
CA THR A 76 -6.99 3.54 -9.52
C THR A 76 -7.07 4.96 -10.06
N MET A 77 -7.17 5.14 -11.38
CA MET A 77 -7.35 6.47 -11.98
C MET A 77 -8.67 7.12 -11.54
N ARG A 78 -9.75 6.34 -11.43
CA ARG A 78 -11.05 6.81 -10.95
C ARG A 78 -10.96 7.26 -9.50
N ASP A 79 -10.31 6.49 -8.63
CA ASP A 79 -10.14 6.82 -7.21
C ASP A 79 -9.31 8.09 -7.02
N ILE A 80 -8.23 8.24 -7.81
CA ILE A 80 -7.43 9.47 -7.86
C ILE A 80 -8.30 10.66 -8.31
N GLY A 81 -9.11 10.49 -9.37
CA GLY A 81 -9.97 11.54 -9.91
C GLY A 81 -11.17 11.88 -9.01
N ALA A 82 -11.67 10.92 -8.22
CA ALA A 82 -12.79 11.11 -7.30
C ALA A 82 -12.37 11.79 -5.98
N SER A 83 -11.08 11.80 -5.67
CA SER A 83 -10.54 12.50 -4.51
C SER A 83 -10.51 14.01 -4.78
N SER A 84 -11.58 14.72 -4.41
CA SER A 84 -11.77 16.18 -4.64
C SER A 84 -10.70 17.11 -4.02
N LYS A 85 -9.67 16.57 -3.36
CA LYS A 85 -8.50 17.30 -2.82
C LYS A 85 -7.14 16.73 -3.27
N SER A 86 -7.11 15.76 -4.19
CA SER A 86 -5.85 15.20 -4.68
C SER A 86 -5.27 16.05 -5.82
N SER A 87 -4.12 16.66 -5.55
CA SER A 87 -3.19 17.09 -6.59
C SER A 87 -2.45 15.84 -7.09
N SER A 88 -2.88 15.29 -8.22
CA SER A 88 -2.18 14.19 -8.87
C SER A 88 -1.29 14.76 -9.98
N VAL A 89 0.02 14.72 -9.79
CA VAL A 89 1.00 15.01 -10.84
C VAL A 89 1.25 13.73 -11.62
N PHE A 90 0.66 13.63 -12.81
CA PHE A 90 0.95 12.54 -13.73
C PHE A 90 2.32 12.78 -14.37
N ILE A 91 3.35 12.07 -13.90
CA ILE A 91 4.69 12.09 -14.50
C ILE A 91 4.68 11.00 -15.58
N PRO A 92 4.70 11.35 -16.87
CA PRO A 92 4.78 10.34 -17.88
C PRO A 92 6.14 9.62 -17.74
N HIS A 93 6.15 8.30 -17.91
CA HIS A 93 7.35 7.46 -17.79
C HIS A 93 7.77 6.93 -19.17
N GLY A 94 7.97 7.85 -20.10
CA GLY A 94 8.60 7.58 -21.40
C GLY A 94 9.97 8.26 -21.47
N PRO A 95 10.88 7.84 -22.36
CA PRO A 95 12.19 8.48 -22.52
C PRO A 95 12.12 10.00 -22.77
N GLY A 96 11.05 10.49 -23.43
CA GLY A 96 10.81 11.93 -23.64
C GLY A 96 10.14 12.65 -22.46
N ALA A 97 9.46 11.91 -21.60
CA ALA A 97 8.64 12.49 -20.55
C ALA A 97 9.44 13.09 -19.39
N VAL A 98 10.64 12.57 -19.13
CA VAL A 98 11.55 13.13 -18.12
C VAL A 98 12.03 14.53 -18.53
N ALA A 99 12.30 14.74 -19.82
CA ALA A 99 12.70 16.04 -20.34
C ALA A 99 11.55 17.06 -20.24
N ASP A 100 10.33 16.65 -20.56
CA ASP A 100 9.13 17.49 -20.47
C ASP A 100 8.80 17.86 -19.02
N VAL A 101 8.91 16.92 -18.08
CA VAL A 101 8.69 17.17 -16.65
C VAL A 101 9.73 18.14 -16.09
N ALA A 102 11.00 17.96 -16.46
CA ALA A 102 12.07 18.88 -16.06
C ALA A 102 11.85 20.30 -16.62
N ALA A 103 11.35 20.41 -17.85
CA ALA A 103 10.99 21.69 -18.46
C ALA A 103 9.79 22.34 -17.75
N GLN A 104 8.73 21.59 -17.45
CA GLN A 104 7.54 22.09 -16.76
C GLN A 104 7.86 22.57 -15.33
N ILE A 105 8.65 21.81 -14.57
CA ILE A 105 9.09 22.22 -13.22
C ILE A 105 9.92 23.52 -13.29
N ARG A 106 10.86 23.59 -14.24
CA ARG A 106 11.69 24.78 -14.44
C ARG A 106 10.85 26.02 -14.79
N ASN A 107 9.89 25.86 -15.70
CA ASN A 107 9.02 26.96 -16.12
C ASN A 107 8.07 27.39 -14.98
N GLY A 108 7.52 26.45 -14.22
CA GLY A 108 6.69 26.75 -13.05
C GLY A 108 7.45 27.53 -11.97
N LEU A 109 8.71 27.16 -11.70
CA LEU A 109 9.57 27.89 -10.75
C LEU A 109 9.93 29.29 -11.25
N LEU A 110 10.23 29.44 -12.55
CA LEU A 110 10.53 30.74 -13.15
C LEU A 110 9.30 31.67 -13.15
N GLN A 111 8.12 31.13 -13.44
CA GLN A 111 6.87 31.89 -13.44
C GLN A 111 6.45 32.30 -12.02
N ALA A 112 6.69 31.45 -11.02
CA ALA A 112 6.49 31.78 -9.60
C ALA A 112 7.43 32.92 -9.14
N HIS A 113 8.65 32.99 -9.68
CA HIS A 113 9.56 34.10 -9.40
C HIS A 113 9.16 35.41 -10.10
N GLN A 114 8.50 35.35 -11.27
CA GLN A 114 8.03 36.55 -11.96
C GLN A 114 6.72 37.13 -11.41
N THR A 115 5.92 36.35 -10.69
CA THR A 115 4.63 36.79 -10.12
C THR A 115 4.75 37.40 -8.71
N ASN A 116 5.96 37.48 -8.16
CA ASN A 116 6.25 38.03 -6.83
C ASN A 116 6.95 39.41 -6.87
N ALA A 117 6.81 40.15 -7.98
CA ALA A 117 7.30 41.52 -8.17
C ALA A 117 6.15 42.49 -8.46
#